data_AF-A0A939XSW0-F1
#
_entry.id   AF-A0A939XSW0-F1
#
_cell.length_a   1.000
_cell.length_b   1.000
_cell.length_c   1.000
_cell.angle_alpha   90.00
_cell.angle_beta   90.00
_cell.angle_gamma   90.00
#
_symmetry.space_group_name_H-M   'P 1'
#
loop_
_entity.id
_entity.type
_entity.pdbx_description
1 polymer ?
#
loop_
_entity_poly.entity_id
_entity_poly.type
_entity_poly.pdbx_seq_one_letter_code
_entity_poly.pdbx_strand_id
1 'polypeptide(L)'
;MKKFILLLMFGVCGMMAQAATKYEINVAGVEVTSDNCSNIAPASNNDIESGYAVYNPSTNTLTCYSIKIRRTGNGSYGIHNRKCDYLKIVFRGSCRVATADHAMNLARSTTIALDGGSSVDVFTGGDAHALNLGSYAYYISGSGYLTIDGKNAIHGNGSGSTTVYFQGGEVTAKSKIKANHALESFKAVFYEGADLTIESNGSYTSVNNVAMTFNGRETVLSPAGAYYSNSGVYTEGGSQITSNDIYISDNYVAKLTSEYFPNLNFRLKLRQLFPKG
;
A
#
# COMPACT_ATOMS: atom_id res chain seq x y z
N MET A 1 35.83 -17.31 68.83
CA MET A 1 35.62 -16.89 67.42
C MET A 1 35.81 -18.09 66.52
N LYS A 2 34.72 -18.74 66.09
CA LYS A 2 34.73 -19.77 65.02
C LYS A 2 33.79 -19.25 63.94
N LYS A 3 34.35 -19.01 62.76
CA LYS A 3 33.74 -18.25 61.67
C LYS A 3 32.57 -19.04 61.06
N PHE A 4 31.39 -18.41 61.06
CA PHE A 4 30.26 -18.77 60.21
C PHE A 4 30.69 -18.67 58.75
N ILE A 5 30.72 -19.77 58.02
CA ILE A 5 30.76 -19.77 56.55
C ILE A 5 29.33 -20.03 56.09
N LEU A 6 28.60 -18.96 55.82
CA LEU A 6 27.34 -18.99 55.10
C LEU A 6 27.68 -19.13 53.61
N LEU A 7 27.57 -20.35 53.07
CA LEU A 7 27.72 -20.60 51.64
C LEU A 7 26.44 -20.15 50.94
N LEU A 8 26.38 -18.89 50.51
CA LEU A 8 25.38 -18.41 49.54
C LEU A 8 25.65 -19.09 48.20
N MET A 9 24.95 -20.18 47.89
CA MET A 9 24.83 -20.66 46.53
C MET A 9 23.98 -19.65 45.75
N PHE A 10 24.65 -18.81 44.96
CA PHE A 10 24.01 -18.01 43.93
C PHE A 10 23.25 -18.95 42.99
N GLY A 11 21.93 -18.97 43.11
CA GLY A 11 21.06 -19.55 42.11
C GLY A 11 21.20 -18.74 40.82
N VAL A 12 22.13 -19.13 39.95
CA VAL A 12 22.09 -18.72 38.55
C VAL A 12 21.00 -19.56 37.91
N CYS A 13 19.75 -19.16 38.15
CA CYS A 13 18.65 -19.56 37.29
C CYS A 13 19.04 -19.03 35.91
N GLY A 14 19.49 -19.93 35.03
CA GLY A 14 19.77 -19.61 33.64
C GLY A 14 18.51 -18.99 33.06
N MET A 15 18.48 -17.66 32.98
CA MET A 15 17.50 -16.95 32.19
C MET A 15 17.81 -17.33 30.76
N MET A 16 17.14 -18.37 30.26
CA MET A 16 17.11 -18.66 28.84
C MET A 16 16.60 -17.37 28.18
N ALA A 17 17.49 -16.66 27.48
CA ALA A 17 17.09 -15.51 26.69
C ALA A 17 16.10 -16.03 25.64
N GLN A 18 14.81 -15.80 25.85
CA GLN A 18 13.79 -16.13 24.87
C GLN A 18 14.11 -15.30 23.62
N ALA A 19 14.39 -15.97 22.51
CA ALA A 19 14.67 -15.28 21.26
C ALA A 19 13.49 -14.37 20.91
N ALA A 20 13.78 -13.11 20.61
CA ALA A 20 12.78 -12.13 20.22
C ALA A 20 11.98 -12.63 19.02
N THR A 21 10.66 -12.47 19.07
CA THR A 21 9.80 -12.82 17.93
C THR A 21 10.02 -11.79 16.84
N LYS A 22 10.29 -12.24 15.62
CA LYS A 22 10.43 -11.39 14.44
C LYS A 22 9.09 -11.28 13.72
N TYR A 23 8.69 -10.08 13.35
CA TYR A 23 7.41 -9.84 12.70
C TYR A 23 7.50 -9.72 11.18
N GLU A 24 8.67 -10.01 10.58
CA GLU A 24 8.89 -9.98 9.13
C GLU A 24 8.61 -8.61 8.48
N ILE A 25 8.68 -7.54 9.27
CA ILE A 25 8.53 -6.14 8.88
C ILE A 25 9.87 -5.46 9.11
N ASN A 26 10.29 -4.57 8.20
CA ASN A 26 11.39 -3.65 8.44
C ASN A 26 10.92 -2.20 8.26
N VAL A 27 11.37 -1.33 9.16
CA VAL A 27 11.15 0.12 9.06
C VAL A 27 12.51 0.78 9.14
N ALA A 28 12.84 1.59 8.15
CA ALA A 28 14.14 2.29 8.05
C ALA A 28 15.33 1.32 8.26
N GLY A 29 15.26 0.12 7.66
CA GLY A 29 16.28 -0.93 7.77
C GLY A 29 16.24 -1.77 9.05
N VAL A 30 15.50 -1.35 10.08
CA VAL A 30 15.40 -2.07 11.36
C VAL A 30 14.31 -3.14 11.28
N GLU A 31 14.69 -4.39 11.57
CA GLU A 31 13.75 -5.51 11.70
C GLU A 31 12.88 -5.32 12.96
N VAL A 32 11.57 -5.37 12.79
CA VAL A 32 10.61 -5.23 13.90
C VAL A 32 10.52 -6.55 14.65
N THR A 33 10.74 -6.50 15.96
CA THR A 33 10.72 -7.65 16.87
C THR A 33 9.90 -7.35 18.13
N SER A 34 9.62 -8.37 18.94
CA SER A 34 8.97 -8.21 20.25
C SER A 34 9.70 -7.22 21.16
N ASP A 35 11.00 -7.04 20.98
CA ASP A 35 11.83 -6.23 21.87
C ASP A 35 11.79 -4.74 21.51
N ASN A 36 11.48 -4.42 20.24
CA ASN A 36 11.48 -3.04 19.74
C ASN A 36 10.11 -2.56 19.25
N CYS A 37 9.06 -3.39 19.32
CA CYS A 37 7.76 -3.05 18.74
C CYS A 37 7.12 -1.80 19.37
N SER A 38 7.45 -1.47 20.63
CA SER A 38 6.97 -0.24 21.29
C SER A 38 7.67 1.04 20.83
N ASN A 39 8.83 0.94 20.17
CA ASN A 39 9.58 2.05 19.63
C ASN A 39 10.57 1.55 18.56
N ILE A 40 10.11 1.51 17.32
CA ILE A 40 10.90 1.01 16.21
C ILE A 40 11.91 2.07 15.81
N ALA A 41 13.16 1.64 15.64
CA ALA A 41 14.30 2.48 15.26
C ALA A 41 14.62 3.55 16.34
N PRO A 42 15.30 3.14 17.43
CA PRO A 42 15.72 4.05 18.49
C PRO A 42 16.70 5.12 17.97
N ALA A 43 17.02 6.11 18.82
CA ALA A 43 17.77 7.33 18.49
C ALA A 43 19.07 7.17 17.67
N SER A 44 19.64 5.95 17.58
CA SER A 44 20.81 5.65 16.75
C SER A 44 20.49 5.37 15.27
N ASN A 45 19.22 5.28 14.86
CA ASN A 45 18.86 5.10 13.46
C ASN A 45 18.81 6.44 12.72
N ASN A 46 19.88 6.73 11.98
CA ASN A 46 20.00 7.97 11.21
C ASN A 46 19.11 8.02 9.96
N ASP A 47 18.45 6.91 9.58
CA ASP A 47 17.50 6.86 8.47
C ASP A 47 16.12 7.42 8.86
N ILE A 48 15.88 7.71 10.15
CA ILE A 48 14.68 8.42 10.64
C ILE A 48 15.08 9.82 11.10
N GLU A 49 14.68 10.83 10.32
CA GLU A 49 15.00 12.23 10.60
C GLU A 49 14.12 12.83 11.70
N SER A 50 12.88 12.34 11.83
CA SER A 50 11.93 12.77 12.87
C SER A 50 10.76 11.81 12.99
N GLY A 51 9.98 11.96 14.06
CA GLY A 51 8.84 11.10 14.38
C GLY A 51 9.26 9.71 14.83
N TYR A 52 8.30 8.79 14.91
CA TYR A 52 8.54 7.42 15.36
C TYR A 52 7.50 6.46 14.81
N ALA A 53 7.78 5.16 14.92
CA ALA A 53 6.84 4.10 14.58
C ALA A 53 6.71 3.08 15.71
N VAL A 54 5.50 2.55 15.88
CA VAL A 54 5.17 1.53 16.88
C VAL A 54 4.42 0.41 16.18
N TYR A 55 4.78 -0.84 16.45
CA TYR A 55 4.04 -2.01 15.99
C TYR A 55 3.29 -2.66 17.15
N ASN A 56 2.00 -2.87 16.99
CA ASN A 56 1.17 -3.65 17.89
C ASN A 56 0.93 -5.04 17.28
N PRO A 57 1.55 -6.11 17.81
CA PRO A 57 1.38 -7.47 17.29
C PRO A 57 -0.06 -7.98 17.44
N SER A 58 -0.78 -7.57 18.49
CA SER A 58 -2.15 -8.06 18.77
C SER A 58 -3.17 -7.59 17.73
N THR A 59 -2.93 -6.44 17.11
CA THR A 59 -3.79 -5.88 16.05
C THR A 59 -3.11 -5.89 14.68
N ASN A 60 -1.91 -6.48 14.60
CA ASN A 60 -1.07 -6.48 13.42
C ASN A 60 -0.92 -5.08 12.77
N THR A 61 -0.69 -4.07 13.61
CA THR A 61 -0.74 -2.66 13.19
C THR A 61 0.58 -1.95 13.44
N LEU A 62 1.22 -1.48 12.37
CA LEU A 62 2.31 -0.51 12.40
C LEU A 62 1.72 0.90 12.37
N THR A 63 1.94 1.72 13.39
CA THR A 63 1.49 3.12 13.42
C THR A 63 2.70 4.04 13.33
N CYS A 64 2.66 4.95 12.38
CA CYS A 64 3.69 5.94 12.06
C CYS A 64 3.21 7.33 12.49
N TYR A 65 3.93 7.98 13.40
CA TYR A 65 3.59 9.29 13.95
C TYR A 65 4.55 10.35 13.42
N SER A 66 4.05 11.18 12.50
CA SER A 66 4.81 12.25 11.84
C SER A 66 6.22 11.83 11.43
N ILE A 67 6.36 10.59 10.97
CA ILE A 67 7.67 9.97 10.73
C ILE A 67 8.26 10.50 9.42
N LYS A 68 9.55 10.81 9.42
CA LYS A 68 10.31 11.15 8.21
C LYS A 68 11.46 10.18 8.05
N ILE A 69 11.31 9.26 7.10
CA ILE A 69 12.32 8.26 6.75
C ILE A 69 13.09 8.78 5.54
N ARG A 70 14.42 8.81 5.61
CA ARG A 70 15.31 9.07 4.47
C ARG A 70 16.38 7.99 4.36
N ARG A 71 16.38 7.24 3.26
CA ARG A 71 17.40 6.22 2.98
C ARG A 71 18.05 6.42 1.62
N THR A 72 19.34 6.15 1.55
CA THR A 72 20.13 6.20 0.30
C THR A 72 20.68 4.81 -0.04
N GLY A 73 21.03 4.57 -1.31
CA GLY A 73 21.57 3.29 -1.78
C GLY A 73 20.52 2.25 -2.22
N ASN A 74 21.01 1.19 -2.88
CA ASN A 74 20.18 0.10 -3.42
C ASN A 74 19.70 -0.84 -2.30
N GLY A 75 18.49 -1.38 -2.40
CA GLY A 75 17.86 -2.22 -1.37
C GLY A 75 17.37 -1.44 -0.13
N SER A 76 17.44 -0.12 -0.17
CA SER A 76 17.12 0.76 0.96
C SER A 76 15.63 1.09 1.02
N TYR A 77 14.80 0.08 1.30
CA TYR A 77 13.36 0.29 1.48
C TYR A 77 13.05 1.05 2.78
N GLY A 78 12.10 1.97 2.73
CA GLY A 78 11.66 2.75 3.88
C GLY A 78 10.78 1.92 4.79
N ILE A 79 9.74 1.29 4.23
CA ILE A 79 8.95 0.26 4.91
C ILE A 79 8.91 -1.00 4.04
N HIS A 80 9.28 -2.14 4.61
CA HIS A 80 9.30 -3.42 3.93
C HIS A 80 8.43 -4.43 4.68
N ASN A 81 7.32 -4.83 4.08
CA ASN A 81 6.55 -5.98 4.55
C ASN A 81 7.01 -7.22 3.77
N ARG A 82 7.83 -8.07 4.38
CA ARG A 82 8.39 -9.27 3.72
C ARG A 82 7.39 -10.41 3.70
N LYS A 83 6.80 -10.72 4.87
CA LYS A 83 5.96 -11.92 5.06
C LYS A 83 4.83 -11.73 6.08
N CYS A 84 4.55 -10.51 6.51
CA CYS A 84 3.46 -10.25 7.45
C CYS A 84 2.12 -10.11 6.72
N ASP A 85 1.31 -11.16 6.75
CA ASP A 85 -0.01 -11.14 6.13
C ASP A 85 -0.96 -10.16 6.82
N TYR A 86 -1.77 -9.45 6.02
CA TYR A 86 -2.78 -8.50 6.48
C TYR A 86 -2.25 -7.40 7.40
N LEU A 87 -1.02 -6.94 7.16
CA LEU A 87 -0.43 -5.83 7.91
C LEU A 87 -1.26 -4.57 7.73
N LYS A 88 -1.57 -3.87 8.83
CA LYS A 88 -2.12 -2.51 8.78
C LYS A 88 -1.02 -1.49 9.07
N ILE A 89 -0.79 -0.56 8.17
CA ILE A 89 0.09 0.59 8.36
C ILE A 89 -0.79 1.83 8.52
N VAL A 90 -0.72 2.50 9.67
CA VAL A 90 -1.49 3.71 9.98
C VAL A 90 -0.54 4.90 9.97
N PHE A 91 -0.81 5.89 9.13
CA PHE A 91 -0.09 7.16 9.14
C PHE A 91 -0.89 8.24 9.89
N ARG A 92 -0.21 8.96 10.78
CA ARG A 92 -0.75 10.06 11.58
C ARG A 92 0.12 11.30 11.42
N GLY A 93 -0.49 12.47 11.31
CA GLY A 93 0.23 13.72 11.13
C GLY A 93 0.93 13.81 9.77
N SER A 94 2.07 14.52 9.72
CA SER A 94 2.85 14.71 8.48
C SER A 94 3.95 13.65 8.38
N CYS A 95 3.75 12.66 7.54
CA CYS A 95 4.69 11.56 7.33
C CYS A 95 5.37 11.67 5.97
N ARG A 96 6.62 11.20 5.89
CA ARG A 96 7.40 11.17 4.65
C ARG A 96 8.25 9.92 4.60
N VAL A 97 8.17 9.16 3.50
CA VAL A 97 9.01 7.99 3.23
C VAL A 97 9.80 8.25 1.95
N ALA A 98 11.10 8.51 2.12
CA ALA A 98 12.05 8.91 1.10
C ALA A 98 13.13 7.85 0.89
N THR A 99 13.28 7.31 -0.31
CA THR A 99 14.31 6.29 -0.56
C THR A 99 14.98 6.44 -1.91
N ALA A 100 16.18 5.88 -2.09
CA ALA A 100 16.76 5.73 -3.42
C ALA A 100 16.14 4.57 -4.22
N ASP A 101 15.71 3.51 -3.53
CA ASP A 101 15.00 2.34 -4.09
C ASP A 101 13.48 2.45 -3.82
N HIS A 102 12.72 1.35 -3.76
CA HIS A 102 11.29 1.37 -3.42
C HIS A 102 11.04 2.01 -2.06
N ALA A 103 10.18 3.04 -2.00
CA ALA A 103 9.88 3.71 -0.74
C ALA A 103 9.16 2.77 0.22
N MET A 104 8.17 2.03 -0.30
CA MET A 104 7.58 0.90 0.40
C MET A 104 7.55 -0.32 -0.51
N ASN A 105 8.13 -1.42 -0.04
CA ASN A 105 8.06 -2.72 -0.69
C ASN A 105 7.13 -3.62 0.12
N LEU A 106 5.96 -3.93 -0.41
CA LEU A 106 4.90 -4.64 0.29
C LEU A 106 4.67 -5.98 -0.41
N ALA A 107 5.37 -7.02 0.04
CA ALA A 107 5.32 -8.34 -0.57
C ALA A 107 4.07 -9.14 -0.16
N ARG A 108 3.37 -8.73 0.89
CA ARG A 108 2.12 -9.34 1.39
C ARG A 108 1.00 -8.31 1.47
N SER A 109 -0.24 -8.79 1.45
CA SER A 109 -1.45 -7.96 1.62
C SER A 109 -1.28 -6.98 2.77
N THR A 110 -1.47 -5.69 2.47
CA THR A 110 -1.26 -4.60 3.41
C THR A 110 -2.35 -3.54 3.23
N THR A 111 -2.84 -3.00 4.34
CA THR A 111 -3.69 -1.81 4.38
C THR A 111 -2.84 -0.60 4.77
N ILE A 112 -2.81 0.43 3.93
CA ILE A 112 -2.33 1.77 4.26
C ILE A 112 -3.55 2.59 4.69
N ALA A 113 -3.55 3.04 5.94
CA ALA A 113 -4.62 3.82 6.55
C ALA A 113 -4.14 5.25 6.84
N LEU A 114 -4.81 6.22 6.26
CA LEU A 114 -4.59 7.65 6.42
C LEU A 114 -5.51 8.16 7.54
N ASP A 115 -4.97 8.27 8.76
CA ASP A 115 -5.75 8.72 9.92
C ASP A 115 -6.08 10.22 9.80
N GLY A 116 -7.23 10.64 10.32
CA GLY A 116 -7.89 11.91 10.01
C GLY A 116 -6.97 13.11 9.75
N GLY A 117 -6.91 13.57 8.50
CA GLY A 117 -6.12 14.73 8.09
C GLY A 117 -4.61 14.50 7.99
N SER A 118 -4.13 13.24 8.07
CA SER A 118 -2.72 12.92 7.82
C SER A 118 -2.28 13.40 6.44
N SER A 119 -1.05 13.89 6.32
CA SER A 119 -0.43 14.22 5.03
C SER A 119 0.79 13.34 4.86
N VAL A 120 0.77 12.48 3.84
CA VAL A 120 1.77 11.43 3.66
C VAL A 120 2.41 11.56 2.30
N ASP A 121 3.74 11.68 2.28
CA ASP A 121 4.53 11.64 1.06
C ASP A 121 5.30 10.32 0.97
N VAL A 122 5.14 9.59 -0.12
CA VAL A 122 5.88 8.36 -0.42
C VAL A 122 6.62 8.57 -1.74
N PHE A 123 7.94 8.64 -1.71
CA PHE A 123 8.70 8.97 -2.91
C PHE A 123 10.04 8.25 -3.04
N THR A 124 10.42 7.99 -4.29
CA THR A 124 11.75 7.48 -4.64
C THR A 124 12.60 8.57 -5.28
N GLY A 125 13.89 8.64 -4.97
CA GLY A 125 14.86 9.49 -5.65
C GLY A 125 15.45 8.84 -6.91
N GLY A 126 15.41 7.51 -7.02
CA GLY A 126 15.91 6.75 -8.17
C GLY A 126 14.79 6.14 -9.03
N ASP A 127 15.17 5.30 -9.99
CA ASP A 127 14.29 4.67 -10.99
C ASP A 127 13.46 3.48 -10.45
N ALA A 128 13.07 3.54 -9.18
CA ALA A 128 12.28 2.53 -8.50
C ALA A 128 10.79 2.93 -8.40
N HIS A 129 9.92 1.94 -8.15
CA HIS A 129 8.51 2.19 -7.84
C HIS A 129 8.36 2.72 -6.41
N ALA A 130 7.53 3.74 -6.18
CA ALA A 130 7.33 4.27 -4.83
C ALA A 130 6.61 3.25 -3.93
N LEU A 131 5.50 2.70 -4.39
CA LEU A 131 4.84 1.54 -3.81
C LEU A 131 5.03 0.33 -4.73
N ASN A 132 5.82 -0.66 -4.30
CA ASN A 132 5.95 -1.94 -4.99
C ASN A 132 5.13 -3.01 -4.28
N LEU A 133 4.20 -3.65 -4.99
CA LEU A 133 3.21 -4.54 -4.42
C LEU A 133 3.37 -5.97 -4.96
N GLY A 134 3.36 -6.95 -4.06
CA GLY A 134 3.28 -8.38 -4.41
C GLY A 134 1.91 -8.80 -4.95
N SER A 135 1.75 -10.08 -5.25
CA SER A 135 0.55 -10.69 -5.87
C SER A 135 -0.66 -10.87 -4.91
N TYR A 136 -1.14 -9.78 -4.30
CA TYR A 136 -2.23 -9.80 -3.32
C TYR A 136 -3.20 -8.62 -3.50
N ALA A 137 -4.19 -8.53 -2.60
CA ALA A 137 -5.05 -7.36 -2.44
C ALA A 137 -4.44 -6.35 -1.45
N TYR A 138 -4.48 -5.07 -1.81
CA TYR A 138 -3.99 -3.94 -1.01
C TYR A 138 -5.07 -2.89 -0.86
N TYR A 139 -5.08 -2.21 0.28
CA TYR A 139 -6.08 -1.20 0.60
C TYR A 139 -5.38 0.10 0.96
N ILE A 140 -5.79 1.20 0.34
CA ILE A 140 -5.43 2.55 0.72
C ILE A 140 -6.72 3.20 1.17
N SER A 141 -6.81 3.58 2.45
CA SER A 141 -8.07 3.98 3.06
C SER A 141 -7.91 5.13 4.04
N GLY A 142 -9.01 5.80 4.36
CA GLY A 142 -9.05 6.85 5.38
C GLY A 142 -9.52 8.17 4.81
N SER A 143 -9.12 9.28 5.43
CA SER A 143 -9.58 10.62 5.02
C SER A 143 -8.43 11.64 4.95
N GLY A 144 -7.19 11.16 4.88
CA GLY A 144 -6.00 12.00 4.73
C GLY A 144 -5.58 12.18 3.28
N TYR A 145 -4.43 12.84 3.11
CA TYR A 145 -3.78 13.15 1.85
C TYR A 145 -2.57 12.23 1.67
N LEU A 146 -2.45 11.62 0.49
CA LEU A 146 -1.34 10.74 0.15
C LEU A 146 -0.78 11.10 -1.22
N THR A 147 0.46 11.56 -1.27
CA THR A 147 1.20 11.75 -2.52
C THR A 147 2.20 10.63 -2.70
N ILE A 148 2.17 9.98 -3.87
CA ILE A 148 3.03 8.85 -4.21
C ILE A 148 3.76 9.18 -5.51
N ASP A 149 5.09 9.17 -5.48
CA ASP A 149 5.91 9.67 -6.59
C ASP A 149 7.16 8.80 -6.83
N GLY A 150 7.19 8.07 -7.94
CA GLY A 150 8.30 7.18 -8.31
C GLY A 150 8.35 6.91 -9.81
N LYS A 151 9.22 6.00 -10.27
CA LYS A 151 9.21 5.53 -11.69
C LYS A 151 7.79 5.18 -12.13
N ASN A 152 7.16 4.35 -11.32
CA ASN A 152 5.72 4.24 -11.19
C ASN A 152 5.39 4.66 -9.75
N ALA A 153 4.25 5.31 -9.54
CA ALA A 153 3.79 5.60 -8.19
C ALA A 153 3.45 4.30 -7.47
N ILE A 154 2.60 3.48 -8.09
CA ILE A 154 2.17 2.19 -7.54
C ILE A 154 2.31 1.14 -8.63
N HIS A 155 3.11 0.12 -8.36
CA HIS A 155 3.37 -0.97 -9.27
C HIS A 155 2.95 -2.28 -8.62
N GLY A 156 2.07 -3.02 -9.29
CA GLY A 156 1.72 -4.39 -8.93
C GLY A 156 2.71 -5.42 -9.47
N ASN A 157 2.60 -6.66 -9.03
CA ASN A 157 3.34 -7.77 -9.62
C ASN A 157 2.86 -8.01 -11.08
N GLY A 158 3.80 -7.99 -12.03
CA GLY A 158 3.58 -8.15 -13.48
C GLY A 158 2.90 -9.45 -13.93
N SER A 159 2.66 -10.40 -13.02
CA SER A 159 1.78 -11.55 -13.26
C SER A 159 0.28 -11.21 -13.34
N GLY A 160 -0.11 -9.94 -13.13
CA GLY A 160 -1.51 -9.51 -13.26
C GLY A 160 -2.43 -10.06 -12.17
N SER A 161 -1.88 -10.31 -10.98
CA SER A 161 -2.59 -10.86 -9.82
C SER A 161 -2.82 -9.84 -8.69
N THR A 162 -2.25 -8.64 -8.82
CA THR A 162 -2.33 -7.58 -7.81
C THR A 162 -3.62 -6.79 -7.91
N THR A 163 -4.30 -6.56 -6.79
CA THR A 163 -5.46 -5.69 -6.74
C THR A 163 -5.24 -4.57 -5.72
N VAL A 164 -5.64 -3.35 -6.06
CA VAL A 164 -5.60 -2.22 -5.13
C VAL A 164 -6.98 -1.58 -4.99
N TYR A 165 -7.36 -1.26 -3.76
CA TYR A 165 -8.61 -0.60 -3.40
C TYR A 165 -8.30 0.74 -2.74
N PHE A 166 -8.87 1.83 -3.25
CA PHE A 166 -8.84 3.15 -2.63
C PHE A 166 -10.19 3.40 -1.93
N GLN A 167 -10.19 3.81 -0.67
CA GLN A 167 -11.41 4.03 0.10
C GLN A 167 -11.33 5.30 0.94
N GLY A 168 -11.91 6.38 0.45
CA GLY A 168 -11.79 7.70 1.06
C GLY A 168 -10.41 8.36 0.88
N GLY A 169 -10.33 9.63 1.25
CA GLY A 169 -9.10 10.43 1.25
C GLY A 169 -8.74 10.96 -0.14
N GLU A 170 -7.68 11.77 -0.17
CA GLU A 170 -7.14 12.35 -1.40
C GLU A 170 -5.81 11.66 -1.74
N VAL A 171 -5.76 10.97 -2.87
CA VAL A 171 -4.59 10.22 -3.29
C VAL A 171 -4.08 10.75 -4.63
N THR A 172 -2.83 11.18 -4.66
CA THR A 172 -2.15 11.61 -5.88
C THR A 172 -1.02 10.65 -6.21
N ALA A 173 -1.10 10.01 -7.38
CA ALA A 173 -0.11 9.05 -7.87
C ALA A 173 0.61 9.62 -9.10
N LYS A 174 1.92 9.81 -9.03
CA LYS A 174 2.76 10.42 -10.08
C LYS A 174 3.83 9.46 -10.60
N SER A 175 3.96 9.36 -11.93
CA SER A 175 5.12 8.71 -12.56
C SER A 175 6.19 9.74 -12.89
N LYS A 176 7.45 9.47 -12.54
CA LYS A 176 8.58 10.39 -12.85
C LYS A 176 9.06 10.29 -14.29
N ILE A 177 8.93 9.12 -14.90
CA ILE A 177 9.55 8.84 -16.20
C ILE A 177 8.51 8.99 -17.31
N LYS A 178 8.86 9.74 -18.36
CA LYS A 178 8.00 10.04 -19.52
C LYS A 178 7.48 8.84 -20.32
N ALA A 179 7.96 7.64 -20.05
CA ALA A 179 7.51 6.43 -20.72
C ALA A 179 6.73 5.48 -19.81
N ASN A 180 6.60 5.80 -18.51
CA ASN A 180 5.96 4.94 -17.52
C ASN A 180 4.60 5.47 -17.06
N HIS A 181 3.86 4.60 -16.38
CA HIS A 181 2.52 4.87 -15.87
C HIS A 181 2.56 5.07 -14.35
N ALA A 182 1.74 5.96 -13.80
CA ALA A 182 1.68 6.12 -12.35
C ALA A 182 1.15 4.85 -11.66
N LEU A 183 0.16 4.19 -12.26
CA LEU A 183 -0.34 2.88 -11.85
C LEU A 183 -0.03 1.85 -12.94
N GLU A 184 0.61 0.72 -12.59
CA GLU A 184 0.98 -0.32 -13.55
C GLU A 184 0.92 -1.74 -12.93
N SER A 185 0.71 -2.75 -13.77
CA SER A 185 0.77 -4.19 -13.40
C SER A 185 -0.31 -4.66 -12.42
N PHE A 186 -1.54 -4.16 -12.59
CA PHE A 186 -2.70 -4.56 -11.77
C PHE A 186 -3.62 -5.55 -12.48
N LYS A 187 -4.14 -6.50 -11.69
CA LYS A 187 -5.34 -7.26 -12.04
C LYS A 187 -6.56 -6.36 -12.07
N ALA A 188 -6.71 -5.51 -11.06
CA ALA A 188 -7.84 -4.61 -10.90
C ALA A 188 -7.48 -3.45 -9.96
N VAL A 189 -8.07 -2.29 -10.23
CA VAL A 189 -8.06 -1.12 -9.35
C VAL A 189 -9.51 -0.81 -8.98
N PHE A 190 -9.77 -0.48 -7.72
CA PHE A 190 -11.10 -0.12 -7.22
C PHE A 190 -11.02 1.18 -6.43
N TYR A 191 -12.06 2.01 -6.45
CA TYR A 191 -12.11 3.19 -5.58
C TYR A 191 -13.53 3.50 -5.10
N GLU A 192 -13.69 3.82 -3.82
CA GLU A 192 -14.98 4.23 -3.23
C GLU A 192 -14.76 5.47 -2.37
N GLY A 193 -15.36 6.60 -2.78
CA GLY A 193 -15.29 7.86 -2.03
C GLY A 193 -13.90 8.48 -1.88
N ALA A 194 -12.89 7.99 -2.61
CA ALA A 194 -11.55 8.57 -2.66
C ALA A 194 -11.43 9.54 -3.84
N ASP A 195 -10.77 10.67 -3.63
CA ASP A 195 -10.37 11.60 -4.67
C ASP A 195 -9.01 11.17 -5.22
N LEU A 196 -9.02 10.42 -6.33
CA LEU A 196 -7.83 9.84 -6.93
C LEU A 196 -7.35 10.67 -8.12
N THR A 197 -6.15 11.26 -8.01
CA THR A 197 -5.44 11.95 -9.09
C THR A 197 -4.29 11.09 -9.61
N ILE A 198 -4.25 10.85 -10.92
CA ILE A 198 -3.23 10.03 -11.58
C ILE A 198 -2.48 10.89 -12.60
N GLU A 199 -1.21 11.17 -12.33
CA GLU A 199 -0.33 11.94 -13.21
C GLU A 199 0.68 11.00 -13.87
N SER A 200 0.31 10.46 -15.03
CA SER A 200 1.22 9.65 -15.85
C SER A 200 1.93 10.51 -16.89
N ASN A 201 3.23 10.31 -17.08
CA ASN A 201 4.01 11.01 -18.10
C ASN A 201 4.17 10.17 -19.39
N GLY A 202 3.87 8.87 -19.35
CA GLY A 202 3.73 7.98 -20.51
C GLY A 202 2.47 8.25 -21.35
N SER A 203 2.53 7.94 -22.65
CA SER A 203 1.46 8.22 -23.63
C SER A 203 0.16 7.42 -23.45
N TYR A 204 0.10 6.49 -22.49
CA TYR A 204 -1.06 5.65 -22.22
C TYR A 204 -1.28 5.51 -20.70
N THR A 205 -2.40 4.96 -20.26
CA THR A 205 -2.62 4.46 -18.90
C THR A 205 -2.90 2.97 -19.02
N SER A 206 -1.93 2.09 -18.71
CA SER A 206 -2.16 0.64 -18.70
C SER A 206 -2.81 0.19 -17.39
N VAL A 207 -4.04 0.64 -17.14
CA VAL A 207 -4.90 -0.09 -16.21
C VAL A 207 -5.46 -1.27 -16.99
N ASN A 208 -4.79 -2.42 -16.96
CA ASN A 208 -5.22 -3.60 -17.71
C ASN A 208 -6.62 -4.11 -17.34
N ASN A 209 -7.26 -3.60 -16.26
CA ASN A 209 -8.71 -3.65 -16.01
C ASN A 209 -9.15 -2.46 -15.11
N VAL A 210 -9.91 -1.50 -15.66
CA VAL A 210 -10.48 -0.30 -14.98
C VAL A 210 -11.65 -0.72 -14.07
N ALA A 211 -11.62 -0.44 -12.76
CA ALA A 211 -12.08 0.73 -11.97
C ALA A 211 -13.61 0.83 -11.68
N MET A 212 -14.07 0.36 -10.51
CA MET A 212 -15.47 0.55 -10.07
C MET A 212 -15.59 1.68 -9.02
N THR A 213 -16.58 2.56 -9.18
CA THR A 213 -17.03 3.59 -8.21
C THR A 213 -18.35 3.17 -7.57
N PHE A 214 -18.59 3.53 -6.30
CA PHE A 214 -19.94 3.47 -5.70
C PHE A 214 -20.33 4.76 -4.96
N ASN A 215 -21.62 5.12 -5.10
CA ASN A 215 -22.38 6.23 -4.50
C ASN A 215 -22.40 7.58 -5.24
N GLY A 216 -22.83 7.57 -6.51
CA GLY A 216 -23.46 8.75 -7.10
C GLY A 216 -23.86 8.55 -8.55
N ARG A 217 -22.89 8.17 -9.39
CA ARG A 217 -23.00 7.52 -10.69
C ARG A 217 -21.58 7.07 -11.10
N GLU A 218 -21.55 5.97 -11.87
CA GLU A 218 -20.45 5.39 -12.67
C GLU A 218 -20.00 3.97 -12.27
N THR A 219 -20.02 3.10 -13.29
CA THR A 219 -19.73 1.67 -13.32
C THR A 219 -18.52 1.47 -14.25
N VAL A 220 -17.56 0.56 -13.98
CA VAL A 220 -16.69 0.06 -15.07
C VAL A 220 -16.46 -1.45 -14.97
N LEU A 221 -16.78 -2.13 -16.07
CA LEU A 221 -16.45 -3.52 -16.42
C LEU A 221 -15.67 -3.42 -17.74
N SER A 222 -14.51 -4.07 -17.88
CA SER A 222 -13.64 -3.90 -19.07
C SER A 222 -13.72 -5.08 -20.04
N PRO A 223 -13.48 -4.84 -21.35
CA PRO A 223 -12.98 -5.88 -22.26
C PRO A 223 -12.19 -5.38 -23.51
N ALA A 224 -11.72 -6.34 -24.31
CA ALA A 224 -10.80 -6.18 -25.44
C ALA A 224 -11.22 -5.16 -26.52
N GLY A 225 -10.28 -4.28 -26.90
CA GLY A 225 -10.40 -3.38 -28.06
C GLY A 225 -10.41 -1.87 -27.75
N ALA A 226 -10.26 -1.45 -26.50
CA ALA A 226 -10.22 -0.01 -26.16
C ALA A 226 -8.88 0.65 -26.51
N TYR A 227 -8.93 1.79 -27.22
CA TYR A 227 -7.75 2.61 -27.57
C TYR A 227 -7.94 4.08 -27.16
N TYR A 228 -6.85 4.72 -26.73
CA TYR A 228 -6.74 6.16 -26.48
C TYR A 228 -6.14 6.87 -27.71
N SER A 229 -6.62 8.07 -28.04
CA SER A 229 -5.98 8.94 -29.06
C SER A 229 -5.28 10.14 -28.41
N ASN A 230 -4.25 10.66 -29.09
CA ASN A 230 -3.29 11.67 -28.61
C ASN A 230 -3.86 13.06 -28.24
N SER A 231 -5.18 13.27 -28.34
CA SER A 231 -5.85 14.53 -28.01
C SER A 231 -6.77 14.43 -26.79
N GLY A 232 -6.86 13.28 -26.13
CA GLY A 232 -7.69 13.11 -24.93
C GLY A 232 -9.20 13.10 -25.20
N VAL A 233 -9.62 12.88 -26.45
CA VAL A 233 -11.03 12.81 -26.85
C VAL A 233 -11.38 11.36 -27.21
N TYR A 234 -12.46 10.87 -26.58
CA TYR A 234 -13.02 9.55 -26.79
C TYR A 234 -13.86 9.59 -28.08
N THR A 235 -13.71 8.64 -29.01
CA THR A 235 -14.56 8.57 -30.21
C THR A 235 -14.91 7.12 -30.57
N GLU A 236 -16.17 6.87 -30.94
CA GLU A 236 -16.64 5.59 -31.49
C GLU A 236 -17.34 5.86 -32.83
N GLY A 237 -17.01 5.07 -33.87
CA GLY A 237 -17.55 5.29 -35.22
C GLY A 237 -17.22 6.66 -35.86
N GLY A 238 -16.22 7.38 -35.34
CA GLY A 238 -15.82 8.70 -35.83
C GLY A 238 -16.49 9.91 -35.15
N SER A 239 -17.29 9.70 -34.09
CA SER A 239 -17.94 10.79 -33.33
C SER A 239 -17.45 10.87 -31.88
N GLN A 240 -17.38 12.09 -31.32
CA GLN A 240 -16.92 12.36 -29.95
C GLN A 240 -17.89 11.80 -28.89
N ILE A 241 -17.34 10.98 -28.00
CA ILE A 241 -17.98 10.45 -26.81
C ILE A 241 -17.73 11.44 -25.67
N THR A 242 -18.80 11.89 -25.04
CA THR A 242 -18.76 12.73 -23.84
C THR A 242 -19.04 11.87 -22.61
N SER A 243 -18.83 12.40 -21.40
CA SER A 243 -18.73 11.69 -20.10
C SER A 243 -19.89 10.76 -19.69
N ASN A 244 -20.88 10.49 -20.53
CA ASN A 244 -22.05 9.67 -20.22
C ASN A 244 -22.12 8.33 -20.99
N ASP A 245 -21.14 8.01 -21.84
CA ASP A 245 -21.26 6.91 -22.81
C ASP A 245 -20.09 5.90 -22.72
N ILE A 246 -20.02 5.08 -21.65
CA ILE A 246 -19.04 3.97 -21.55
C ILE A 246 -19.79 2.63 -21.59
N TYR A 247 -19.50 1.80 -22.61
CA TYR A 247 -20.04 0.44 -22.83
C TYR A 247 -18.98 -0.68 -22.80
N ILE A 248 -19.45 -1.90 -22.51
CA ILE A 248 -18.75 -3.11 -22.02
C ILE A 248 -18.87 -4.25 -23.07
N SER A 249 -18.04 -5.28 -22.95
CA SER A 249 -18.08 -6.58 -23.64
C SER A 249 -17.66 -7.75 -22.73
N ASP A 250 -18.07 -8.95 -23.12
CA ASP A 250 -18.16 -10.12 -22.24
C ASP A 250 -16.86 -10.93 -22.25
N ASN A 251 -16.28 -11.23 -21.07
CA ASN A 251 -15.65 -12.53 -20.71
C ASN A 251 -14.75 -12.53 -19.45
N TYR A 252 -15.15 -11.89 -18.33
CA TYR A 252 -14.55 -12.26 -17.03
C TYR A 252 -15.49 -12.10 -15.85
N VAL A 253 -15.86 -13.22 -15.22
CA VAL A 253 -16.66 -13.24 -13.98
C VAL A 253 -15.71 -13.31 -12.78
N ALA A 254 -15.50 -12.18 -12.10
CA ALA A 254 -14.84 -12.19 -10.80
C ALA A 254 -15.73 -12.92 -9.77
N LYS A 255 -15.23 -13.99 -9.15
CA LYS A 255 -15.97 -14.72 -8.11
C LYS A 255 -16.05 -13.85 -6.83
N LEU A 256 -17.27 -13.42 -6.47
CA LEU A 256 -17.56 -12.66 -5.25
C LEU A 256 -17.54 -13.55 -3.98
N THR A 257 -16.34 -13.98 -3.55
CA THR A 257 -16.13 -14.78 -2.33
C THR A 257 -15.53 -13.93 -1.19
N SER A 258 -15.62 -14.42 0.05
CA SER A 258 -14.99 -13.80 1.23
C SER A 258 -13.47 -13.76 1.15
N GLU A 259 -12.88 -14.65 0.36
CA GLU A 259 -11.44 -14.74 0.14
C GLU A 259 -10.92 -13.52 -0.64
N TYR A 260 -11.69 -13.04 -1.62
CA TYR A 260 -11.33 -11.88 -2.44
C TYR A 260 -11.98 -10.56 -1.95
N PHE A 261 -13.14 -10.64 -1.31
CA PHE A 261 -13.90 -9.50 -0.81
C PHE A 261 -14.37 -9.76 0.64
N PRO A 262 -13.52 -9.52 1.65
CA PRO A 262 -13.81 -9.90 3.03
C PRO A 262 -15.04 -9.19 3.63
N ASN A 263 -15.35 -7.96 3.18
CA ASN A 263 -16.51 -7.20 3.63
C ASN A 263 -17.83 -7.80 3.10
N LEU A 264 -18.66 -8.32 4.01
CA LEU A 264 -19.93 -8.96 3.68
C LEU A 264 -20.94 -7.97 3.07
N ASN A 265 -21.05 -6.75 3.64
CA ASN A 265 -21.99 -5.74 3.15
C ASN A 265 -21.62 -5.28 1.73
N PHE A 266 -20.33 -5.19 1.44
CA PHE A 266 -19.82 -4.90 0.09
C PHE A 266 -20.16 -6.02 -0.91
N ARG A 267 -19.93 -7.28 -0.54
CA ARG A 267 -20.32 -8.43 -1.37
C ARG A 267 -21.83 -8.47 -1.63
N LEU A 268 -22.65 -8.14 -0.63
CA LEU A 268 -24.11 -8.09 -0.78
C LEU A 268 -24.55 -6.94 -1.68
N LYS A 269 -23.92 -5.76 -1.55
CA LYS A 269 -24.15 -4.60 -2.42
C LYS A 269 -23.83 -4.94 -3.88
N LEU A 270 -22.65 -5.53 -4.15
CA LEU A 270 -22.27 -5.99 -5.48
C LEU A 270 -23.25 -7.02 -6.08
N ARG A 271 -23.79 -7.94 -5.26
CA ARG A 271 -24.80 -8.93 -5.70
C ARG A 271 -26.17 -8.32 -6.03
N GLN A 272 -26.55 -7.21 -5.39
CA GLN A 272 -27.80 -6.51 -5.66
C GLN A 272 -27.74 -5.66 -6.93
N LEU A 273 -26.55 -5.15 -7.26
CA LEU A 273 -26.32 -4.28 -8.42
C LEU A 273 -26.03 -5.08 -9.70
N PHE A 274 -25.55 -6.31 -9.54
CA PHE A 274 -25.37 -7.28 -10.61
C PHE A 274 -26.09 -8.60 -10.26
N PRO A 275 -27.44 -8.60 -10.19
CA PRO A 275 -28.20 -9.81 -9.95
C PRO A 275 -27.96 -10.76 -11.13
N LYS A 276 -27.59 -12.01 -10.84
CA LYS A 276 -27.36 -13.03 -11.87
C LYS A 276 -28.58 -13.11 -12.80
N GLY A 277 -28.34 -13.06 -14.12
CA GLY A 277 -29.10 -13.89 -15.05
C GLY A 277 -28.75 -15.35 -14.82
#